data_AF-A0A7X7FSC1-F1
#
_entry.id   AF-A0A7X7FSC1-F1
#
_cell.length_a   1.000
_cell.length_b   1.000
_cell.length_c   1.000
_cell.angle_alpha   90.00
_cell.angle_beta   90.00
_cell.angle_gamma   90.00
#
_symmetry.space_group_name_H-M   'P 1'
#
loop_
_entity.id
_entity.type
_entity.pdbx_description
1 polymer ?
#
loop_
_entity_poly.entity_id
_entity_poly.type
_entity_poly.pdbx_seq_one_letter_code
_entity_poly.pdbx_strand_id
1 'polypeptide(L)'
;MSHSIQLALASMLVLAVGCVSVKTPNVSVDVMDPVNAYKRHESSSKEPEPAPPTKLRYTPYASTLERVNRQQVKVNEKFAKRDWEDTEGEAEDWMVDIRALLGHAPVSHDPEQYRNLAGKLMDAVHDVKTAARARDAERCRKALDSADSILDQFSKTFPLTEPADRPVQARPSRTTKAP
;
A
#
# COMPACT_ATOMS: atom_id res chain seq x y z
N MET A 1 -30.52 -47.73 -18.94
CA MET A 1 -29.28 -48.41 -18.53
C MET A 1 -28.57 -47.48 -17.57
N SER A 2 -28.65 -47.81 -16.28
CA SER A 2 -28.30 -46.95 -15.16
C SER A 2 -26.92 -47.34 -14.63
N HIS A 3 -25.99 -46.40 -14.54
CA HIS A 3 -24.72 -46.58 -13.84
C HIS A 3 -24.58 -45.49 -12.77
N SER A 4 -24.98 -45.86 -11.56
CA SER A 4 -24.45 -45.31 -10.31
C SER A 4 -23.01 -45.79 -10.13
N ILE A 5 -22.09 -44.99 -9.57
CA ILE A 5 -20.96 -45.44 -8.73
C ILE A 5 -20.31 -44.24 -8.00
N GLN A 6 -20.50 -44.26 -6.67
CA GLN A 6 -19.59 -43.98 -5.54
C GLN A 6 -18.98 -42.57 -5.31
N LEU A 7 -19.56 -41.89 -4.30
CA LEU A 7 -18.85 -40.98 -3.38
C LEU A 7 -17.68 -41.71 -2.69
N ALA A 8 -16.52 -41.04 -2.60
CA ALA A 8 -15.50 -41.36 -1.61
C ALA A 8 -15.15 -40.08 -0.81
N LEU A 9 -15.62 -40.06 0.43
CA LEU A 9 -15.19 -39.15 1.50
C LEU A 9 -13.77 -39.50 1.93
N ALA A 10 -12.87 -38.53 1.97
CA ALA A 10 -11.59 -38.64 2.66
C ALA A 10 -11.42 -37.46 3.63
N SER A 11 -11.93 -37.64 4.84
CA SER A 11 -11.57 -36.85 6.03
C SER A 11 -10.11 -37.12 6.38
N MET A 12 -9.25 -36.11 6.34
CA MET A 12 -7.99 -36.12 7.07
C MET A 12 -8.00 -35.02 8.13
N LEU A 13 -8.17 -35.48 9.36
CA LEU A 13 -8.06 -34.73 10.61
C LEU A 13 -6.58 -34.71 11.00
N VAL A 14 -5.95 -33.54 11.06
CA VAL A 14 -4.62 -33.38 11.69
C VAL A 14 -4.79 -32.55 12.94
N LEU A 15 -4.80 -33.24 14.08
CA LEU A 15 -4.61 -32.67 15.41
C LEU A 15 -3.10 -32.54 15.66
N ALA A 16 -2.61 -31.32 15.90
CA ALA A 16 -1.34 -31.11 16.57
C ALA A 16 -1.51 -30.02 17.63
N VAL A 17 -1.31 -30.44 18.87
CA VAL A 17 -1.42 -29.69 20.12
C VAL A 17 -0.10 -28.98 20.41
N GLY A 18 -0.18 -27.67 20.68
CA GLY A 18 0.54 -26.93 21.72
C GLY A 18 2.08 -26.95 21.82
N CYS A 19 2.68 -25.75 21.89
CA CYS A 19 3.40 -25.30 23.08
C CYS A 19 3.58 -23.77 23.07
N VAL A 20 3.41 -23.19 24.25
CA VAL A 20 3.30 -21.76 24.56
C VAL A 20 4.60 -21.24 25.18
N SER A 21 4.87 -19.96 24.96
CA SER A 21 5.72 -19.02 25.72
C SER A 21 7.22 -19.29 25.88
N VAL A 22 8.01 -18.32 25.44
CA VAL A 22 9.07 -17.74 26.29
C VAL A 22 8.95 -16.22 26.25
N LYS A 23 8.80 -15.66 27.45
CA LYS A 23 8.79 -14.23 27.77
C LYS A 23 10.23 -13.84 28.10
N THR A 24 10.90 -13.06 27.26
CA THR A 24 12.22 -12.50 27.61
C THR A 24 12.04 -11.20 28.38
N PRO A 25 12.50 -11.11 29.64
CA PRO A 25 12.56 -9.84 30.37
C PRO A 25 13.70 -8.97 29.83
N ASN A 26 13.49 -7.65 29.91
CA ASN A 26 14.48 -6.57 29.87
C ASN A 26 15.94 -7.02 29.94
N VAL A 27 16.69 -6.79 28.85
CA VAL A 27 18.13 -6.62 28.93
C VAL A 27 18.45 -5.23 28.41
N SER A 28 18.42 -4.26 29.31
CA SER A 28 19.11 -2.98 29.12
C SER A 28 20.59 -3.23 29.36
N VAL A 29 21.39 -3.32 28.30
CA VAL A 29 22.85 -3.28 28.43
C VAL A 29 23.26 -1.82 28.29
N ASP A 30 23.24 -1.12 29.42
CA ASP A 30 23.96 0.14 29.59
C ASP A 30 25.39 -0.24 30.00
N VAL A 31 26.33 -0.07 29.07
CA VAL A 31 27.76 -0.10 29.38
C VAL A 31 28.33 1.21 28.83
N MET A 32 28.13 2.28 29.60
CA MET A 32 29.04 3.42 29.58
C MET A 32 30.41 3.00 30.12
N ASP A 33 31.40 3.16 29.24
CA ASP A 33 32.78 3.66 29.43
C ASP A 33 33.54 3.42 30.76
N PRO A 34 34.85 3.14 30.64
CA PRO A 34 35.75 4.23 31.00
C PRO A 34 36.98 4.36 30.09
N VAL A 35 37.09 5.54 29.48
CA VAL A 35 38.21 6.49 29.63
C VAL A 35 39.62 5.96 29.34
N ASN A 36 40.14 6.47 28.20
CA ASN A 36 41.54 6.78 27.86
C ASN A 36 42.56 5.66 27.64
N ALA A 37 42.96 5.51 26.37
CA ALA A 37 44.39 5.41 26.01
C ALA A 37 44.67 5.86 24.56
N TYR A 38 45.31 7.04 24.45
CA TYR A 38 46.33 7.44 23.46
C TYR A 38 45.99 7.73 21.97
N LYS A 39 45.95 9.05 21.70
CA LYS A 39 46.51 9.82 20.56
C LYS A 39 47.27 9.05 19.47
N ARG A 40 46.87 9.23 18.20
CA ARG A 40 47.82 9.45 17.08
C ARG A 40 47.20 10.09 15.82
N HIS A 41 47.72 11.28 15.53
CA HIS A 41 47.88 11.98 14.24
C HIS A 41 46.67 12.51 13.45
N GLU A 42 46.71 13.84 13.31
CA GLU A 42 46.10 14.65 12.26
C GLU A 42 46.34 14.06 10.87
N SER A 43 45.26 13.92 10.12
CA SER A 43 45.25 14.25 8.70
C SER A 43 43.84 14.73 8.36
N SER A 44 43.77 16.04 8.14
CA SER A 44 42.82 16.75 7.29
C SER A 44 41.99 15.81 6.41
N SER A 45 40.76 15.57 6.83
CA SER A 45 39.65 15.34 5.93
C SER A 45 38.55 16.20 6.50
N LYS A 46 38.28 17.32 5.83
CA LYS A 46 37.01 18.02 5.99
C LYS A 46 35.94 16.97 5.70
N GLU A 47 35.40 16.39 6.76
CA GLU A 47 34.17 15.63 6.69
C GLU A 47 33.16 16.58 6.01
N PRO A 48 32.60 16.22 4.85
CA PRO A 48 31.61 17.06 4.22
C PRO A 48 30.49 17.23 5.24
N GLU A 49 30.29 18.48 5.66
CA GLU A 49 29.19 18.89 6.54
C GLU A 49 27.93 18.16 6.06
N PRO A 50 27.23 17.40 6.93
CA PRO A 50 26.07 16.64 6.50
C PRO A 50 25.10 17.61 5.85
N ALA A 51 24.81 17.36 4.57
CA ALA A 51 23.89 18.20 3.81
C ALA A 51 22.63 18.44 4.66
N PRO A 52 22.13 19.68 4.75
CA PRO A 52 20.98 19.99 5.58
C PRO A 52 19.85 19.00 5.26
N PRO A 53 19.14 18.47 6.26
CA PRO A 53 18.13 17.44 6.04
C PRO A 53 17.13 17.94 5.00
N THR A 54 17.05 17.24 3.87
CA THR A 54 16.11 17.58 2.80
C THR A 54 14.72 17.56 3.40
N LYS A 55 14.10 18.74 3.54
CA LYS A 55 12.75 18.84 4.10
C LYS A 55 11.82 18.11 3.13
N LEU A 56 11.21 17.02 3.57
CA LEU A 56 10.17 16.35 2.80
C LEU A 56 8.83 17.03 3.09
N ARG A 57 8.01 17.19 2.06
CA ARG A 57 6.62 17.64 2.17
C ARG A 57 5.68 16.57 1.62
N TYR A 58 4.49 16.47 2.20
CA TYR A 58 3.45 15.60 1.67
C TYR A 58 2.89 16.16 0.37
N THR A 59 2.60 15.27 -0.57
CA THR A 59 1.91 15.64 -1.80
C THR A 59 0.43 15.93 -1.52
N PRO A 60 -0.26 16.72 -2.37
CA PRO A 60 -1.67 17.05 -2.18
C PRO A 60 -2.62 15.85 -2.13
N TYR A 61 -2.18 14.70 -2.66
CA TYR A 61 -2.95 13.45 -2.71
C TYR A 61 -2.49 12.41 -1.67
N ALA A 62 -1.47 12.71 -0.85
CA ALA A 62 -0.84 11.73 0.02
C ALA A 62 -1.82 11.05 0.99
N SER A 63 -2.64 11.85 1.69
CA SER A 63 -3.62 11.33 2.65
C SER A 63 -4.68 10.44 2.00
N THR A 64 -5.09 10.74 0.77
CA THR A 64 -6.04 9.92 0.02
C THR A 64 -5.38 8.63 -0.48
N LEU A 65 -4.13 8.67 -0.95
CA LEU A 65 -3.38 7.48 -1.34
C LEU A 65 -3.13 6.54 -0.16
N GLU A 66 -2.83 7.08 1.03
CA GLU A 66 -2.73 6.27 2.25
C GLU A 66 -4.04 5.58 2.62
N ARG A 67 -5.19 6.24 2.44
CA ARG A 67 -6.51 5.62 2.65
C ARG A 67 -6.72 4.45 1.70
N VAL A 68 -6.43 4.66 0.41
CA VAL A 68 -6.50 3.62 -0.63
C VAL A 68 -5.63 2.40 -0.24
N ASN A 69 -4.40 2.63 0.22
CA ASN A 69 -3.51 1.54 0.67
C ASN A 69 -4.04 0.83 1.93
N ARG A 70 -4.59 1.58 2.91
CA ARG A 70 -5.22 0.95 4.09
C ARG A 70 -6.43 0.10 3.71
N GLN A 71 -7.19 0.54 2.73
CA GLN A 71 -8.40 -0.16 2.31
C GLN A 71 -8.07 -1.47 1.58
N GLN A 72 -7.01 -1.50 0.76
CA GLN A 72 -6.44 -2.74 0.21
C GLN A 72 -6.14 -3.77 1.32
N VAL A 73 -5.50 -3.34 2.42
CA VAL A 73 -5.17 -4.22 3.55
C VAL A 73 -6.45 -4.83 4.15
N LYS A 74 -7.49 -4.02 4.39
CA LYS A 74 -8.77 -4.54 4.91
C LYS A 74 -9.40 -5.55 3.97
N VAL A 75 -9.47 -5.26 2.66
CA VAL A 75 -10.03 -6.18 1.67
C VAL A 75 -9.26 -7.50 1.67
N ASN A 76 -7.92 -7.45 1.71
CA ASN A 76 -7.07 -8.64 1.82
C ASN A 76 -7.33 -9.43 3.12
N GLU A 77 -7.52 -8.76 4.26
CA GLU A 77 -7.86 -9.40 5.53
C GLU A 77 -9.23 -10.11 5.49
N LYS A 78 -10.25 -9.50 4.87
CA LYS A 78 -11.58 -10.11 4.72
C LYS A 78 -11.55 -11.27 3.74
N PHE A 79 -10.85 -11.10 2.62
CA PHE A 79 -10.66 -12.16 1.63
C PHE A 79 -9.94 -13.38 2.22
N ALA A 80 -8.88 -13.17 3.02
CA ALA A 80 -8.15 -14.25 3.69
C ALA A 80 -9.05 -15.06 4.65
N LYS A 81 -10.05 -14.41 5.26
CA LYS A 81 -11.05 -15.06 6.13
C LYS A 81 -12.19 -15.72 5.33
N ARG A 82 -12.18 -15.62 3.99
CA ARG A 82 -13.28 -16.03 3.09
C ARG A 82 -14.62 -15.38 3.45
N ASP A 83 -14.55 -14.17 3.99
CA ASP A 83 -15.72 -13.37 4.33
C ASP A 83 -16.15 -12.59 3.09
N TRP A 84 -16.96 -13.21 2.24
CA TRP A 84 -17.30 -12.68 0.92
C TRP A 84 -18.14 -11.40 0.99
N GLU A 85 -19.03 -11.30 1.97
CA GLU A 85 -19.89 -10.13 2.16
C GLU A 85 -19.07 -8.92 2.62
N ASP A 86 -18.21 -9.10 3.62
CA ASP A 86 -17.30 -8.04 4.05
C ASP A 86 -16.26 -7.71 2.97
N THR A 87 -15.78 -8.69 2.20
CA THR A 87 -14.87 -8.41 1.08
C THR A 87 -15.55 -7.55 0.01
N GLU A 88 -16.82 -7.83 -0.31
CA GLU A 88 -17.61 -7.02 -1.24
C GLU A 88 -17.82 -5.59 -0.71
N GLY A 89 -18.20 -5.46 0.57
CA GLY A 89 -18.44 -4.16 1.21
C GLY A 89 -17.17 -3.31 1.29
N GLU A 90 -16.06 -3.89 1.75
CA GLU A 90 -14.77 -3.18 1.84
C GLU A 90 -14.23 -2.85 0.43
N ALA A 91 -14.51 -3.66 -0.60
CA ALA A 91 -14.17 -3.31 -1.98
C ALA A 91 -15.00 -2.11 -2.50
N GLU A 92 -16.27 -1.99 -2.10
CA GLU A 92 -17.09 -0.83 -2.42
C GLU A 92 -16.56 0.47 -1.79
N ASP A 93 -16.18 0.41 -0.51
CA ASP A 93 -15.52 1.53 0.18
C ASP A 93 -14.18 1.88 -0.48
N TRP A 94 -13.44 0.88 -0.94
CA TRP A 94 -12.19 1.09 -1.70
C TRP A 94 -12.43 1.86 -2.99
N MET A 95 -13.50 1.55 -3.73
CA MET A 95 -13.88 2.33 -4.91
C MET A 95 -14.20 3.79 -4.56
N VAL A 96 -14.80 4.08 -3.40
CA VAL A 96 -15.05 5.46 -2.95
C VAL A 96 -13.73 6.21 -2.74
N ASP A 97 -12.75 5.58 -2.09
CA ASP A 97 -11.42 6.16 -1.88
C ASP A 97 -10.68 6.41 -3.19
N ILE A 98 -10.79 5.51 -4.17
CA ILE A 98 -10.17 5.68 -5.51
C ILE A 98 -10.84 6.83 -6.27
N ARG A 99 -12.17 7.03 -6.16
CA ARG A 99 -12.84 8.20 -6.75
C ARG A 99 -12.33 9.50 -6.14
N ALA A 100 -12.13 9.53 -4.82
CA ALA A 100 -11.50 10.67 -4.16
C ALA A 100 -10.08 10.89 -4.68
N LEU A 101 -9.30 9.82 -4.86
CA LEU A 101 -7.95 9.88 -5.41
C LEU A 101 -7.94 10.49 -6.82
N LEU A 102 -8.83 10.03 -7.71
CA LEU A 102 -9.03 10.59 -9.05
C LEU A 102 -9.26 12.11 -9.05
N GLY A 103 -9.92 12.64 -8.02
CA GLY A 103 -10.14 14.08 -7.84
C GLY A 103 -8.86 14.91 -7.75
N HIS A 104 -7.74 14.28 -7.36
CA HIS A 104 -6.43 14.93 -7.29
C HIS A 104 -5.64 14.91 -8.59
N ALA A 105 -6.13 14.28 -9.66
CA ALA A 105 -5.42 14.25 -10.95
C ALA A 105 -4.96 15.65 -11.46
N PRO A 106 -5.77 16.74 -11.37
CA PRO A 106 -5.35 18.05 -11.86
C PRO A 106 -4.19 18.70 -11.09
N VAL A 107 -3.84 18.18 -9.91
CA VAL A 107 -2.73 18.69 -9.08
C VAL A 107 -1.54 17.73 -9.04
N SER A 108 -1.60 16.64 -9.80
CA SER A 108 -0.47 15.74 -10.04
C SER A 108 0.52 16.37 -11.04
N HIS A 109 1.79 15.96 -10.97
CA HIS A 109 2.81 16.36 -11.95
C HIS A 109 2.56 15.77 -13.36
N ASP A 110 1.80 14.66 -13.44
CA ASP A 110 1.30 14.07 -14.69
C ASP A 110 -0.18 13.69 -14.53
N PRO A 111 -1.12 14.59 -14.88
CA PRO A 111 -2.55 14.34 -14.73
C PRO A 111 -3.09 13.19 -15.59
N GLU A 112 -2.51 12.94 -16.77
CA GLU A 112 -3.00 11.90 -17.68
C GLU A 112 -2.61 10.52 -17.17
N GLN A 113 -1.34 10.33 -16.83
CA GLN A 113 -0.87 9.08 -16.24
C GLN A 113 -1.54 8.80 -14.89
N TYR A 114 -1.78 9.84 -14.08
CA TYR A 114 -2.49 9.71 -12.81
C TYR A 114 -3.92 9.18 -13.00
N ARG A 115 -4.69 9.76 -13.94
CA ARG A 115 -6.04 9.27 -14.28
C ARG A 115 -6.01 7.84 -14.81
N ASN A 116 -5.04 7.52 -15.66
CA ASN A 116 -4.91 6.19 -16.23
C ASN A 116 -4.68 5.14 -15.13
N LEU A 117 -3.71 5.36 -14.22
CA LEU A 117 -3.43 4.40 -13.15
C LEU A 117 -4.60 4.29 -12.15
N ALA A 118 -5.21 5.41 -11.77
CA ALA A 118 -6.37 5.37 -10.87
C ALA A 118 -7.62 4.73 -11.53
N GLY A 119 -7.79 4.89 -12.85
CA GLY A 119 -8.81 4.20 -13.64
C GLY A 119 -8.59 2.68 -13.67
N LYS A 120 -7.37 2.24 -13.99
CA LYS A 120 -7.00 0.81 -13.93
C LYS A 120 -7.22 0.21 -12.54
N LEU A 121 -6.89 0.97 -11.49
CA LEU A 121 -7.12 0.55 -10.12
C LEU A 121 -8.61 0.41 -9.83
N MET A 122 -9.44 1.36 -10.27
CA MET A 122 -10.90 1.28 -10.16
C MET A 122 -11.45 0.01 -10.81
N ASP A 123 -11.00 -0.32 -12.01
CA ASP A 123 -11.45 -1.50 -12.74
C ASP A 123 -11.05 -2.80 -12.01
N ALA A 124 -9.80 -2.88 -11.52
CA ALA A 124 -9.33 -4.03 -10.75
C ALA A 124 -10.13 -4.23 -9.45
N VAL A 125 -10.42 -3.15 -8.71
CA VAL A 125 -11.23 -3.23 -7.48
C VAL A 125 -12.70 -3.57 -7.78
N HIS A 126 -13.24 -3.10 -8.90
CA HIS A 126 -14.55 -3.54 -9.37
C HIS A 126 -14.56 -5.06 -9.66
N ASP A 127 -13.50 -5.59 -10.26
CA ASP A 127 -13.35 -7.04 -10.46
C ASP A 127 -13.27 -7.82 -9.13
N VAL A 128 -12.58 -7.29 -8.11
CA VAL A 128 -12.60 -7.85 -6.75
C VAL A 128 -14.04 -7.91 -6.23
N LYS A 129 -14.78 -6.80 -6.32
CA LYS A 129 -16.17 -6.73 -5.84
C LYS A 129 -17.07 -7.75 -6.54
N THR A 130 -17.00 -7.83 -7.86
CA THR A 130 -17.83 -8.78 -8.63
C THR A 130 -17.45 -10.23 -8.37
N ALA A 131 -16.16 -10.53 -8.17
CA ALA A 131 -15.70 -11.86 -7.81
C ALA A 131 -16.10 -12.26 -6.39
N ALA A 132 -16.02 -11.34 -5.43
CA ALA A 132 -16.47 -11.55 -4.05
C ALA A 132 -17.98 -11.84 -4.00
N ARG A 133 -18.79 -11.07 -4.73
CA ARG A 133 -20.23 -11.31 -4.88
C ARG A 133 -20.53 -12.70 -5.46
N ALA A 134 -19.74 -13.13 -6.44
CA ALA A 134 -19.84 -14.46 -7.04
C ALA A 134 -19.22 -15.58 -6.18
N ARG A 135 -18.54 -15.23 -5.09
CA ARG A 135 -17.75 -16.13 -4.22
C ARG A 135 -16.67 -16.90 -4.99
N ASP A 136 -16.12 -16.27 -6.03
CA ASP A 136 -15.06 -16.83 -6.87
C ASP A 136 -13.69 -16.43 -6.30
N ALA A 137 -13.11 -17.33 -5.50
CA ALA A 137 -11.85 -17.10 -4.82
C ALA A 137 -10.67 -16.88 -5.77
N GLU A 138 -10.65 -17.58 -6.91
CA GLU A 138 -9.56 -17.50 -7.87
C GLU A 138 -9.60 -16.17 -8.61
N ARG A 139 -10.78 -15.79 -9.11
CA ARG A 139 -10.96 -14.49 -9.76
C ARG A 139 -10.71 -13.34 -8.80
N CYS A 140 -11.16 -13.45 -7.56
CA CYS A 140 -10.93 -12.44 -6.53
C CYS A 140 -9.42 -12.26 -6.26
N ARG A 141 -8.68 -13.36 -6.11
CA ARG A 141 -7.22 -13.31 -5.93
C ARG A 141 -6.51 -12.67 -7.12
N LYS A 142 -6.86 -13.06 -8.35
CA LYS A 142 -6.26 -12.47 -9.55
C LYS A 142 -6.52 -10.96 -9.65
N ALA A 143 -7.72 -10.52 -9.26
CA ALA A 143 -8.07 -9.10 -9.24
C ALA A 143 -7.30 -8.34 -8.16
N LEU A 144 -7.11 -8.94 -6.96
CA LEU A 144 -6.27 -8.38 -5.91
C LEU A 144 -4.80 -8.25 -6.35
N ASP A 145 -4.22 -9.31 -6.94
CA ASP A 145 -2.85 -9.28 -7.46
C ASP A 145 -2.67 -8.16 -8.52
N SER A 146 -3.69 -7.94 -9.36
CA SER A 146 -3.70 -6.84 -10.33
C SER A 146 -3.75 -5.47 -9.64
N ALA A 147 -4.60 -5.30 -8.61
CA ALA A 147 -4.70 -4.06 -7.85
C ALA A 147 -3.38 -3.74 -7.12
N ASP A 148 -2.73 -4.75 -6.52
CA ASP A 148 -1.42 -4.65 -5.87
C ASP A 148 -0.35 -4.14 -6.85
N SER A 149 -0.27 -4.75 -8.03
CA SER A 149 0.68 -4.32 -9.06
C SER A 149 0.44 -2.89 -9.53
N ILE A 150 -0.82 -2.45 -9.63
CA ILE A 150 -1.17 -1.09 -10.02
C ILE A 150 -0.80 -0.10 -8.91
N LEU A 151 -1.04 -0.45 -7.64
CA LEU A 151 -0.69 0.39 -6.49
C LEU A 151 0.81 0.55 -6.30
N ASP A 152 1.59 -0.50 -6.55
CA ASP A 152 3.06 -0.40 -6.56
C ASP A 152 3.53 0.56 -7.67
N GLN A 153 2.98 0.44 -8.88
CA GLN A 153 3.27 1.38 -9.97
C GLN A 153 2.83 2.82 -9.62
N PHE A 154 1.66 2.96 -9.01
CA PHE A 154 1.11 4.25 -8.58
C PHE A 154 2.04 4.92 -7.56
N SER A 155 2.48 4.18 -6.54
CA SER A 155 3.32 4.69 -5.45
C SER A 155 4.72 5.07 -5.93
N LYS A 156 5.27 4.33 -6.91
CA LYS A 156 6.55 4.66 -7.55
C LYS A 156 6.48 5.92 -8.40
N THR A 157 5.37 6.10 -9.12
CA THR A 157 5.18 7.25 -10.02
C THR A 157 4.79 8.49 -9.23
N PHE A 158 3.88 8.35 -8.27
CA PHE A 158 3.27 9.41 -7.48
C PHE A 158 3.55 9.18 -5.99
N PRO A 159 4.76 9.52 -5.50
CA PRO A 159 5.14 9.28 -4.12
C PRO A 159 4.29 10.11 -3.15
N LEU A 160 4.19 9.63 -1.91
CA LEU A 160 3.49 10.32 -0.82
C LEU A 160 4.20 11.61 -0.39
N THR A 161 5.53 11.65 -0.53
CA THR A 161 6.35 12.78 -0.15
C THR A 161 7.29 13.18 -1.28
N GLU A 162 7.60 14.47 -1.35
CA GLU A 162 8.53 15.05 -2.31
C GLU A 162 9.50 16.00 -1.60
N PRO A 163 10.69 16.25 -2.18
CA PRO A 163 11.58 17.30 -1.71
C PRO A 163 10.89 18.67 -1.69
N ALA A 164 10.98 19.39 -0.57
CA ALA A 164 10.32 20.69 -0.38
C ALA A 164 10.82 21.79 -1.33
N ASP A 165 11.98 21.59 -1.97
CA ASP A 165 12.55 22.57 -2.90
C ASP A 165 11.99 22.47 -4.33
N ARG A 166 11.15 21.47 -4.64
CA ARG A 166 10.48 21.42 -5.95
C ARG A 166 9.48 22.58 -6.05
N PRO A 167 9.48 23.39 -7.12
CA PRO A 167 8.43 24.38 -7.32
C PRO A 167 7.07 23.66 -7.39
N VAL A 168 6.10 24.11 -6.58
CA VAL A 168 4.71 23.64 -6.69
C VAL A 168 4.23 24.04 -8.08
N GLN A 169 3.94 23.07 -8.96
CA GLN A 169 3.41 23.38 -10.29
C GLN A 169 2.14 24.22 -10.10
N ALA A 170 2.24 25.49 -10.50
CA ALA A 170 1.13 26.43 -10.39
C ALA A 170 -0.01 25.94 -11.28
N ARG A 171 -1.20 25.86 -10.69
CA ARG A 171 -2.47 25.59 -11.38
C ARG A 171 -2.55 26.49 -12.63
N PRO A 172 -2.74 25.96 -13.86
CA PRO A 172 -2.86 26.80 -15.04
C PRO A 172 -4.04 27.74 -14.81
N SER A 173 -3.74 29.04 -14.70
CA SER A 173 -4.77 30.07 -14.60
C SER A 173 -5.64 29.97 -15.83
N ARG A 174 -6.93 29.67 -15.63
CA ARG A 174 -7.91 29.60 -16.71
C ARG A 174 -8.10 31.03 -17.24
N THR A 175 -7.29 31.43 -18.22
CA THR A 175 -7.47 32.69 -18.94
C THR A 175 -8.72 32.55 -19.81
N THR A 176 -9.87 32.88 -19.24
CA THR A 176 -11.10 33.08 -19.98
C THR A 176 -10.92 34.32 -20.86
N LYS A 177 -10.54 34.13 -22.13
CA LYS A 177 -10.83 35.14 -23.16
C LYS A 177 -12.34 35.08 -23.42
N ALA A 178 -13.06 36.02 -22.84
CA ALA A 178 -14.42 36.33 -23.28
C ALA A 178 -14.35 36.99 -24.67
N PRO A 179 -15.32 36.71 -25.57
CA PRO A 179 -15.43 37.36 -26.88
C PRO A 179 -15.72 38.86 -26.78
#